data_AF-A0A0G1QQM3-F1
#
_entry.id   AF-A0A0G1QQM3-F1
#
_cell.length_a   1.000
_cell.length_b   1.000
_cell.length_c   1.000
_cell.angle_alpha   90.00
_cell.angle_beta   90.00
_cell.angle_gamma   90.00
#
_symmetry.space_group_name_H-M   'P 1'
#
loop_
_entity.id
_entity.type
_entity.pdbx_description
1 polymer ?
#
loop_
_entity_poly.entity_id
_entity_poly.type
_entity_poly.pdbx_seq_one_letter_code
_entity_poly.pdbx_strand_id
1 'polypeptide(L)'
;MPKISEIAPYAHACLDIGKKYKIQHWHIRYVPLCYFQNYLDQISELNEINVYSNVEHIAPDFYNSHALEGRKLVGRARPSKCKGCGLYAMCEGIWKEYLRHYGDSELIPQKA
;
A
#
# COMPACT_ATOMS: atom_id res chain seq x y z
N MET A 1 -6.49 4.74 -15.01
CA MET A 1 -6.23 3.86 -13.87
C MET A 1 -7.57 3.63 -13.17
N PRO A 2 -8.07 2.40 -13.01
CA PRO A 2 -9.38 2.18 -12.38
C PRO A 2 -9.37 2.62 -10.91
N LYS A 3 -10.56 2.82 -10.33
CA LYS A 3 -10.68 3.08 -8.89
C LYS A 3 -10.24 1.85 -8.09
N ILE A 4 -9.74 2.08 -6.89
CA ILE A 4 -9.30 1.00 -6.00
C ILE A 4 -10.49 0.17 -5.56
N SER A 5 -11.66 0.78 -5.35
CA SER A 5 -12.89 0.04 -5.09
C SER A 5 -13.26 -0.95 -6.20
N GLU A 6 -12.92 -0.63 -7.45
CA GLU A 6 -13.21 -1.49 -8.61
C GLU A 6 -12.22 -2.65 -8.71
N ILE A 7 -10.95 -2.43 -8.38
CA ILE A 7 -9.92 -3.48 -8.46
C ILE A 7 -9.85 -4.36 -7.22
N ALA A 8 -10.27 -3.87 -6.05
CA ALA A 8 -10.10 -4.57 -4.78
C ALA A 8 -10.68 -5.99 -4.78
N PRO A 9 -11.91 -6.27 -5.30
CA PRO A 9 -12.46 -7.63 -5.32
C PRO A 9 -11.61 -8.61 -6.14
N TYR A 10 -11.07 -8.17 -7.26
CA TYR A 10 -10.21 -9.00 -8.11
C TYR A 10 -8.84 -9.21 -7.48
N ALA A 11 -8.29 -8.16 -6.86
CA ALA A 11 -7.05 -8.27 -6.10
C ALA A 11 -7.20 -9.25 -4.91
N HIS A 12 -8.32 -9.21 -4.19
CA HIS A 12 -8.64 -10.16 -3.12
C HIS A 12 -8.68 -11.59 -3.63
N ALA A 13 -9.37 -11.85 -4.75
CA ALA A 13 -9.42 -13.17 -5.36
C ALA A 13 -8.01 -13.69 -5.72
N CYS A 14 -7.13 -12.82 -6.22
CA CYS A 14 -5.73 -13.20 -6.46
C CYS A 14 -4.98 -13.47 -5.14
N LEU A 15 -5.14 -12.65 -4.11
CA LEU A 15 -4.46 -12.82 -2.82
C LEU A 15 -4.91 -14.08 -2.08
N ASP A 16 -6.19 -14.46 -2.21
CA ASP A 16 -6.76 -15.69 -1.67
C ASP A 16 -6.05 -16.95 -2.23
N ILE A 17 -5.63 -16.92 -3.50
CA ILE A 17 -4.81 -18.00 -4.09
C ILE A 17 -3.49 -18.12 -3.32
N GLY A 18 -2.80 -17.00 -3.07
CA GLY A 18 -1.57 -16.98 -2.29
C GLY A 18 -1.74 -17.61 -0.90
N LYS A 19 -2.83 -17.28 -0.19
CA LYS A 19 -3.16 -17.87 1.12
C LYS A 19 -3.46 -19.35 1.03
N LYS A 20 -4.31 -19.74 0.08
CA LYS A 20 -4.73 -21.14 -0.13
C LYS A 20 -3.53 -22.06 -0.33
N TYR A 21 -2.55 -21.61 -1.13
CA TYR A 21 -1.37 -22.39 -1.47
C TYR A 21 -0.13 -22.04 -0.62
N LYS A 22 -0.25 -21.16 0.37
CA LYS A 22 0.83 -20.73 1.28
C LYS A 22 2.08 -20.23 0.53
N ILE A 23 1.88 -19.44 -0.52
CA ILE A 23 2.97 -18.91 -1.35
C ILE A 23 3.66 -17.77 -0.61
N GLN A 24 4.96 -17.91 -0.31
CA GLN A 24 5.71 -16.98 0.56
C GLN A 24 5.90 -15.56 0.00
N HIS A 25 5.96 -15.39 -1.33
CA HIS A 25 6.19 -14.09 -1.97
C HIS A 25 5.01 -13.68 -2.86
N TRP A 26 3.79 -13.83 -2.37
CA TRP A 26 2.56 -13.48 -3.09
C TRP A 26 1.93 -12.23 -2.50
N HIS A 27 2.47 -11.07 -2.88
CA HIS A 27 2.12 -9.79 -2.28
C HIS A 27 1.57 -8.80 -3.31
N ILE A 28 0.67 -7.93 -2.85
CA ILE A 28 0.27 -6.72 -3.57
C ILE A 28 1.08 -5.52 -3.07
N ARG A 29 1.26 -4.52 -3.94
CA ARG A 29 1.96 -3.28 -3.66
C ARG A 29 1.06 -2.08 -3.89
N TYR A 30 1.43 -0.97 -3.28
CA TYR A 30 0.95 0.37 -3.61
C TYR A 30 -0.53 0.64 -3.34
N VAL A 31 -1.19 -0.21 -2.56
CA VAL A 31 -2.61 -0.12 -2.22
C VAL A 31 -2.84 0.50 -0.83
N PRO A 32 -3.95 1.22 -0.61
CA PRO A 32 -4.31 1.68 0.72
C PRO A 32 -4.82 0.50 1.56
N LEU A 33 -4.34 0.40 2.81
CA LEU A 33 -4.67 -0.73 3.67
C LEU A 33 -6.18 -0.86 3.99
N CYS A 34 -6.93 0.23 3.90
CA CYS A 34 -8.37 0.26 4.17
C CYS A 34 -9.23 -0.60 3.24
N TYR A 35 -8.68 -1.08 2.14
CA TYR A 35 -9.33 -2.05 1.25
C TYR A 35 -8.82 -3.47 1.46
N PHE A 36 -7.80 -3.69 2.28
CA PHE A 36 -7.03 -4.93 2.36
C PHE A 36 -6.73 -5.36 3.81
N GLN A 37 -7.56 -4.98 4.79
CA GLN A 37 -7.39 -5.38 6.20
C GLN A 37 -7.27 -6.89 6.43
N ASN A 38 -7.91 -7.70 5.59
CA ASN A 38 -7.79 -9.16 5.70
C ASN A 38 -6.49 -9.70 5.09
N TYR A 39 -5.68 -8.88 4.43
CA TYR A 39 -4.51 -9.28 3.62
C TYR A 39 -3.23 -8.54 4.03
N LEU A 40 -3.15 -8.04 5.27
CA LEU A 40 -2.00 -7.26 5.74
C LEU A 40 -0.66 -8.01 5.67
N ASP A 41 -0.71 -9.35 5.83
CA ASP A 41 0.42 -10.26 5.66
C ASP A 41 0.87 -10.41 4.19
N GLN A 42 0.05 -9.96 3.24
CA GLN A 42 0.35 -9.97 1.81
C GLN A 42 0.52 -8.56 1.21
N ILE A 43 0.80 -7.56 2.05
CA ILE A 43 1.17 -6.21 1.59
C ILE A 43 2.69 -6.08 1.58
N SER A 44 3.25 -5.82 0.40
CA SER A 44 4.71 -5.78 0.23
C SER A 44 5.36 -4.70 1.08
N GLU A 45 4.76 -3.52 1.22
CA GLU A 45 5.32 -2.43 2.04
C GLU A 45 5.40 -2.81 3.52
N LEU A 46 4.42 -3.57 4.03
CA LEU A 46 4.44 -4.06 5.41
C LEU A 46 5.48 -5.16 5.59
N ASN A 47 5.59 -6.07 4.62
CA ASN A 47 6.62 -7.11 4.63
C ASN A 47 8.04 -6.52 4.52
N GLU A 48 8.23 -5.49 3.69
CA GLU A 48 9.53 -4.84 3.48
C GLU A 48 10.09 -4.25 4.77
N ILE A 49 9.26 -3.58 5.58
CA ILE A 49 9.68 -3.01 6.87
C ILE A 49 10.19 -4.10 7.83
N ASN A 50 9.63 -5.31 7.74
CA ASN A 50 10.02 -6.43 8.60
C ASN A 50 11.29 -7.15 8.12
N VAL A 51 11.53 -7.16 6.81
CA VAL A 51 12.60 -7.96 6.18
C VAL A 51 13.85 -7.12 5.91
N TYR A 52 13.69 -5.85 5.53
CA TYR A 52 14.77 -5.00 5.07
C TYR A 52 14.94 -3.80 6.00
N SER A 53 16.15 -3.60 6.47
CA SER A 53 16.53 -2.39 7.22
C SER A 53 16.74 -1.20 6.29
N ASN A 54 17.24 -1.43 5.07
CA ASN A 54 17.45 -0.42 4.02
C ASN A 54 17.10 -1.02 2.65
N VAL A 55 16.40 -0.27 1.80
CA VAL A 55 16.11 -0.66 0.40
C VAL A 55 16.67 0.43 -0.52
N GLU A 56 17.56 0.01 -1.41
CA GLU A 56 18.16 0.87 -2.42
C GLU A 56 17.52 0.61 -3.79
N HIS A 57 17.27 1.66 -4.55
CA HIS A 57 16.94 1.55 -5.97
C HIS A 57 18.14 2.01 -6.80
N ILE A 58 18.65 1.09 -7.61
CA ILE A 58 19.80 1.33 -8.48
C ILE A 58 19.38 1.05 -9.93
N ALA A 59 19.56 2.03 -10.79
CA ALA A 59 19.48 1.93 -12.24
C ALA A 59 20.70 2.65 -12.85
N PRO A 60 21.01 2.45 -14.14
CA PRO A 60 22.21 3.03 -14.76
C PRO A 60 22.32 4.56 -14.63
N ASP A 61 21.17 5.24 -14.56
CA ASP A 61 21.02 6.70 -14.50
C ASP A 61 20.38 7.20 -13.19
N PHE A 62 20.04 6.28 -12.27
CA PHE A 62 19.29 6.62 -11.06
C PHE A 62 19.79 5.84 -9.86
N TYR A 63 20.13 6.55 -8.79
CA TYR A 63 20.48 5.96 -7.51
C TYR A 63 19.65 6.60 -6.40
N ASN A 64 18.98 5.77 -5.61
CA ASN A 64 18.28 6.19 -4.41
C ASN A 64 18.58 5.22 -3.26
N SER A 65 19.39 5.68 -2.31
CA SER A 65 19.77 4.95 -1.11
C SER A 65 18.67 4.83 -0.05
N HIS A 66 17.57 5.59 -0.18
CA HIS A 66 16.50 5.68 0.81
C HIS A 66 15.12 5.52 0.13
N ALA A 67 14.96 4.47 -0.67
CA ALA A 67 13.76 4.27 -1.50
C ALA A 67 12.46 4.18 -0.67
N LEU A 68 12.51 3.59 0.53
CA LEU A 68 11.36 3.49 1.44
C LEU A 68 10.87 4.86 1.92
N GLU A 69 11.79 5.76 2.28
CA GLU A 69 11.46 7.08 2.82
C GLU A 69 10.84 7.98 1.75
N GLY A 70 11.38 7.93 0.52
CA GLY A 70 10.89 8.73 -0.60
C GLY A 70 9.41 8.44 -0.93
N ARG A 71 8.96 7.19 -0.81
CA ARG A 71 7.54 6.83 -1.03
C ARG A 71 6.65 7.53 -0.02
N LYS A 72 6.97 7.40 1.27
CA LYS A 72 6.16 7.92 2.38
C LYS A 72 6.13 9.45 2.41
N LEU A 73 7.26 10.11 2.11
CA LEU A 73 7.41 11.56 2.23
C LEU A 73 6.96 12.33 0.97
N VAL A 74 7.27 11.79 -0.21
CA VAL A 74 7.10 12.54 -1.47
C VAL A 74 5.87 12.06 -2.24
N GLY A 75 5.73 10.74 -2.42
CA GLY A 75 4.72 10.17 -3.32
C GLY A 75 3.34 9.97 -2.71
N ARG A 76 3.27 9.72 -1.40
CA ARG A 76 2.04 9.32 -0.71
C ARG A 76 1.43 10.44 0.13
N ALA A 77 0.12 10.34 0.34
CA ALA A 77 -0.63 11.21 1.22
C ALA A 77 -1.70 10.43 1.98
N ARG A 78 -1.99 10.93 3.18
CA ARG A 78 -3.11 10.50 4.02
C ARG A 78 -4.04 11.69 4.18
N PRO A 79 -5.20 11.72 3.49
CA PRO A 79 -6.13 12.84 3.58
C PRO A 79 -6.72 12.97 4.98
N SER A 80 -7.40 14.08 5.24
CA SER A 80 -8.01 14.39 6.55
C SER A 80 -8.96 13.28 7.03
N LYS A 81 -9.66 12.62 6.11
CA LYS A 81 -10.54 11.48 6.40
C LYS A 81 -9.81 10.30 7.06
N CYS A 82 -8.50 10.14 6.82
CA CYS A 82 -7.72 9.06 7.42
C CYS A 82 -7.36 9.30 8.89
N LYS A 83 -7.59 10.51 9.44
CA LYS A 83 -7.32 10.80 10.85
C LYS A 83 -8.17 9.89 11.74
N GLY A 84 -7.54 9.22 12.71
CA GLY A 84 -8.20 8.28 13.61
C GLY A 84 -8.45 6.88 13.02
N CYS A 85 -7.97 6.59 11.80
CA CYS A 85 -8.00 5.23 11.26
C CYS A 85 -7.13 4.28 12.12
N GLY A 86 -7.65 3.10 12.46
CA GLY A 86 -6.90 2.08 13.21
C GLY A 86 -5.60 1.63 12.51
N LEU A 87 -5.57 1.71 11.18
CA LEU A 87 -4.40 1.34 10.36
C LEU A 87 -3.49 2.53 10.03
N TYR A 88 -3.72 3.70 10.63
CA TYR A 88 -3.04 4.95 10.24
C TYR A 88 -1.51 4.88 10.39
N ALA A 89 -1.01 4.22 11.44
CA ALA A 89 0.41 4.15 11.76
C ALA A 89 1.21 3.32 10.74
N MET A 90 0.63 2.22 10.25
CA MET A 90 1.27 1.30 9.31
C MET A 90 0.98 1.62 7.83
N CYS A 91 -0.11 2.32 7.52
CA CYS A 91 -0.45 2.68 6.15
C CYS A 91 0.44 3.84 5.65
N GLU A 92 1.20 3.61 4.58
CA GLU A 92 1.95 4.68 3.89
C GLU A 92 1.02 5.74 3.25
N GLY A 93 -0.24 5.39 3.01
CA GLY A 93 -1.23 6.24 2.34
C GLY A 93 -1.34 5.95 0.84
N ILE A 94 -2.09 6.79 0.14
CA ILE A 94 -2.35 6.65 -1.29
C ILE A 94 -1.52 7.65 -2.09
N TRP A 95 -1.25 7.35 -3.37
CA TRP A 95 -0.55 8.28 -4.26
C TRP A 95 -1.24 9.65 -4.30
N LYS A 96 -0.46 10.73 -4.16
CA LYS A 96 -0.96 12.11 -4.31
C LYS A 96 -1.66 12.31 -5.65
N GLU A 97 -1.12 11.70 -6.70
CA GLU A 97 -1.70 11.78 -8.05
C GLU A 97 -3.07 11.10 -8.13
N TYR A 98 -3.25 9.98 -7.42
CA TYR A 98 -4.57 9.36 -7.32
C TYR A 98 -5.59 10.30 -6.66
N LEU A 99 -5.22 10.94 -5.55
CA LEU A 99 -6.08 11.93 -4.88
C LEU A 99 -6.39 13.11 -5.81
N ARG A 100 -5.44 13.54 -6.64
CA ARG A 100 -5.64 14.62 -7.62
C ARG A 100 -6.70 14.24 -8.67
N HIS A 101 -6.75 12.97 -9.08
CA HIS A 101 -7.69 12.48 -10.10
C HIS A 101 -9.06 12.06 -9.55
N TYR A 102 -9.10 11.38 -8.41
CA TYR A 102 -10.31 10.72 -7.89
C TYR A 102 -10.77 11.26 -6.54
N GLY A 103 -9.98 12.11 -5.88
CA GLY A 103 -10.21 12.54 -4.51
C GLY A 103 -10.03 11.41 -3.49
N ASP A 104 -10.55 11.63 -2.29
CA ASP A 104 -10.47 10.69 -1.15
C ASP A 104 -11.82 10.02 -0.82
N SER A 105 -12.84 10.24 -1.65
CA SER A 105 -14.22 9.82 -1.39
C SER A 105 -14.34 8.32 -1.13
N GLU A 106 -13.64 7.49 -1.91
CA GLU A 106 -13.67 6.04 -1.81
C GLU A 106 -12.81 5.50 -0.66
N LEU A 107 -11.98 6.30 0.02
CA LEU A 107 -11.20 5.77 1.14
C LEU A 107 -12.11 5.47 2.32
N ILE A 108 -11.91 4.29 2.93
CA ILE A 108 -12.76 3.74 3.99
C ILE A 108 -11.93 3.53 5.26
N PRO A 109 -11.64 4.57 6.05
CA PRO A 109 -10.89 4.42 7.31
C PRO A 109 -11.45 3.28 8.17
N GLN A 110 -10.56 2.44 8.69
CA GLN A 110 -10.93 1.33 9.55
C GLN A 110 -11.03 1.79 10.99
N LYS A 111 -11.94 1.15 11.74
CA LYS A 111 -12.04 1.37 13.19
C LYS A 111 -10.75 0.88 13.86
N ALA A 112 -10.35 1.58 14.93
CA ALA A 112 -9.26 1.17 15.82
C ALA A 112 -9.67 -0.03 16.67
#